data_AF-A0A1I4HPE7-F1
#
_entry.id   AF-A0A1I4HPE7-F1
#
_cell.length_a   1.000
_cell.length_b   1.000
_cell.length_c   1.000
_cell.angle_alpha   90.00
_cell.angle_beta   90.00
_cell.angle_gamma   90.00
#
_symmetry.space_group_name_H-M   'P 1'
#
loop_
_entity.id
_entity.type
_entity.pdbx_description
1 polymer ?
#
loop_
_entity_poly.entity_id
_entity_poly.type
_entity_poly.pdbx_seq_one_letter_code
_entity_poly.pdbx_strand_id
1 'polypeptide(L)'
;MPTPDWREEKAKFVIQSICRILTLPNIPQPVREELGGQALWNALKLFSNALEERLGGNDTKWSPALVQLFVNKPGQCDQWLELMVEPEFSAGDYWKRDGE
;
A
#
# COMPACT_ATOMS: atom_id res chain seq x y z
N MET A 1 0.76 -22.73 6.68
CA MET A 1 1.16 -21.44 6.05
C MET A 1 0.17 -20.37 6.49
N PRO A 2 0.58 -19.09 6.55
CA PRO A 2 -0.36 -17.99 6.78
C PRO A 2 -1.38 -17.91 5.64
N THR A 3 -2.65 -17.65 5.96
CA THR A 3 -3.73 -17.49 4.97
C THR A 3 -3.62 -16.12 4.27
N PRO A 4 -4.26 -15.94 3.09
CA PRO A 4 -4.41 -14.63 2.45
C PRO A 4 -5.01 -13.58 3.40
N ASP A 5 -6.11 -13.90 4.07
CA ASP A 5 -6.76 -12.98 5.02
C ASP A 5 -5.81 -12.50 6.13
N TRP A 6 -5.02 -13.43 6.68
CA TRP A 6 -4.07 -13.09 7.73
C TRP A 6 -2.95 -12.18 7.19
N ARG A 7 -2.44 -12.45 5.99
CA ARG A 7 -1.40 -11.62 5.36
C ARG A 7 -1.92 -10.23 5.03
N GLU A 8 -3.14 -10.12 4.51
CA GLU A 8 -3.82 -8.85 4.27
C GLU A 8 -3.93 -8.05 5.57
N GLU A 9 -4.49 -8.65 6.62
CA GLU A 9 -4.69 -7.98 7.92
C GLU A 9 -3.37 -7.47 8.51
N LYS A 10 -2.33 -8.32 8.52
CA LYS A 10 -1.03 -7.95 9.09
C LYS A 10 -0.28 -6.94 8.24
N ALA A 11 -0.31 -7.09 6.92
CA ALA A 11 0.30 -6.11 6.02
C ALA A 11 -0.40 -4.74 6.15
N LYS A 12 -1.75 -4.72 6.21
CA LYS A 12 -2.53 -3.50 6.44
C LYS A 12 -2.08 -2.78 7.71
N PHE A 13 -1.96 -3.49 8.83
CA PHE A 13 -1.51 -2.91 10.09
C PHE A 13 -0.09 -2.30 9.99
N VAL A 14 0.84 -2.98 9.32
CA VAL A 14 2.20 -2.48 9.11
C VAL A 14 2.20 -1.23 8.25
N ILE A 15 1.47 -1.23 7.13
CA ILE A 15 1.33 -0.07 6.24
C ILE A 15 0.78 1.13 7.00
N GLN A 16 -0.31 0.95 7.75
CA GLN A 16 -0.90 2.00 8.59
C GLN A 16 0.10 2.55 9.61
N SER A 17 0.90 1.68 10.23
CA SER A 17 1.91 2.08 11.20
C SER A 17 3.02 2.91 10.56
N ILE A 18 3.49 2.49 9.38
CA ILE A 18 4.46 3.25 8.58
C ILE A 18 3.88 4.63 8.22
N CYS A 19 2.66 4.67 7.67
CA CYS A 19 1.97 5.91 7.32
C CYS A 19 1.86 6.87 8.50
N ARG A 20 1.44 6.38 9.68
CA ARG A 20 1.37 7.20 10.91
C ARG A 20 2.72 7.82 11.25
N ILE A 21 3.81 7.05 11.16
CA ILE A 21 5.16 7.60 11.40
C ILE A 21 5.51 8.66 10.35
N LEU A 22 5.20 8.42 9.07
CA LEU A 22 5.46 9.37 7.99
C LEU A 22 4.68 10.69 8.12
N THR A 23 3.55 10.69 8.86
CA THR A 23 2.81 11.91 9.22
C THR A 23 3.43 12.71 10.36
N LEU A 24 4.34 12.13 11.15
CA LEU A 24 4.91 12.83 12.29
C LEU A 24 5.77 14.01 11.83
N PRO A 25 5.71 15.16 12.53
CA PRO A 25 6.65 16.24 12.30
C PRO A 25 8.06 15.80 12.71
N ASN A 26 9.08 16.32 12.02
CA ASN A 26 10.49 16.16 12.38
C ASN A 26 11.03 14.72 12.43
N ILE A 27 10.47 13.78 11.64
CA ILE A 27 11.12 12.47 11.50
C ILE A 27 12.52 12.63 10.88
N PRO A 28 13.56 11.94 11.40
CA PRO A 28 14.88 11.97 10.79
C PRO A 28 14.83 11.51 9.33
N GLN A 29 15.52 12.22 8.44
CA GLN A 29 15.53 11.91 7.01
C GLN A 29 15.88 10.44 6.70
N PRO A 30 16.88 9.81 7.35
CA PRO A 30 17.16 8.39 7.13
C PRO A 30 16.00 7.46 7.50
N VAL A 31 15.22 7.82 8.54
CA VAL A 31 14.03 7.05 8.94
C VAL A 31 12.91 7.23 7.91
N ARG A 32 12.74 8.44 7.38
CA ARG A 32 11.79 8.71 6.29
C ARG A 32 12.10 7.88 5.05
N GLU A 33 13.37 7.80 4.68
CA GLU A 33 13.84 7.05 3.50
C GLU A 33 13.67 5.55 3.67
N GLU A 34 14.05 5.00 4.84
CA GLU A 34 13.88 3.57 5.13
C GLU A 34 12.40 3.17 5.15
N LEU A 35 11.57 3.93 5.88
CA LEU A 35 10.15 3.64 6.03
C LEU A 35 9.37 3.87 4.73
N GLY A 36 9.59 5.00 4.06
CA GLY A 36 8.95 5.35 2.79
C GLY A 36 9.50 4.59 1.58
N GLY A 37 10.65 3.94 1.71
CA GLY A 37 11.28 3.12 0.68
C GLY A 37 10.93 1.65 0.81
N GLN A 38 11.93 0.86 1.22
CA GLN A 38 11.88 -0.60 1.16
C GLN A 38 10.83 -1.19 2.13
N ALA A 39 10.63 -0.59 3.31
CA ALA A 39 9.65 -1.09 4.27
C ALA A 39 8.22 -0.98 3.73
N LEU A 40 7.82 0.21 3.26
CA LEU A 40 6.50 0.44 2.70
C LEU A 40 6.29 -0.34 1.40
N TRP A 41 7.31 -0.43 0.54
CA TRP A 41 7.26 -1.24 -0.68
C TRP A 41 6.91 -2.70 -0.37
N ASN A 42 7.62 -3.32 0.59
CA ASN A 42 7.42 -4.72 0.93
C ASN A 42 6.04 -4.95 1.56
N ALA A 43 5.62 -4.05 2.44
CA ALA A 43 4.34 -4.14 3.11
C ALA A 43 3.17 -4.00 2.12
N LEU A 44 3.20 -2.99 1.24
CA LEU A 44 2.18 -2.81 0.20
C LEU A 44 2.15 -3.98 -0.79
N LYS A 45 3.31 -4.51 -1.19
CA LYS A 45 3.34 -5.67 -2.10
C LYS A 45 2.75 -6.92 -1.45
N LEU A 46 3.06 -7.16 -0.17
CA LEU A 46 2.46 -8.26 0.58
C LEU A 46 0.94 -8.12 0.68
N PHE A 47 0.46 -6.89 0.93
CA PHE A 47 -0.97 -6.58 0.97
C PHE A 47 -1.64 -6.81 -0.39
N SER A 48 -1.10 -6.25 -1.48
CA SER A 48 -1.64 -6.44 -2.83
C SER A 48 -1.70 -7.91 -3.23
N ASN A 49 -0.64 -8.68 -2.99
CA ASN A 49 -0.61 -10.12 -3.29
C ASN A 49 -1.66 -10.90 -2.49
N ALA A 50 -1.86 -10.54 -1.22
CA ALA A 50 -2.89 -11.16 -0.39
C ALA A 50 -4.30 -10.87 -0.91
N LEU A 51 -4.55 -9.64 -1.38
CA LEU A 51 -5.82 -9.27 -2.00
C LEU A 51 -6.07 -9.99 -3.31
N GLU A 52 -5.05 -10.08 -4.19
CA GLU A 52 -5.15 -10.81 -5.46
C GLU A 52 -5.52 -12.28 -5.22
N GLU A 53 -4.86 -12.94 -4.27
CA GLU A 53 -5.16 -14.34 -3.93
C GLU A 53 -6.55 -14.50 -3.31
N ARG A 54 -6.99 -13.57 -2.44
CA ARG A 54 -8.31 -13.63 -1.79
C ARG A 54 -9.46 -13.38 -2.76
N LEU A 55 -9.29 -12.44 -3.69
CA LEU A 55 -10.35 -12.01 -4.61
C LEU A 55 -10.40 -12.86 -5.88
N GLY A 56 -9.33 -13.60 -6.19
CA GLY A 56 -9.24 -14.44 -7.38
C GLY A 56 -9.29 -13.66 -8.69
N GLY A 57 -8.94 -12.38 -8.65
CA GLY A 57 -8.93 -11.48 -9.81
C GLY A 57 -7.71 -11.70 -10.70
N ASN A 58 -7.87 -11.49 -12.01
CA ASN A 58 -6.76 -11.52 -12.97
C ASN A 58 -5.97 -10.20 -13.02
N ASP A 59 -6.55 -9.11 -12.50
CA ASP A 59 -5.96 -7.78 -12.56
C ASP A 59 -5.00 -7.57 -11.39
N THR A 60 -3.83 -7.00 -11.70
CA THR A 60 -2.83 -6.74 -10.66
C THR A 60 -3.25 -5.54 -9.80
N LYS A 61 -3.25 -5.76 -8.49
CA LYS A 61 -3.44 -4.75 -7.45
C LYS A 61 -2.13 -4.11 -7.02
N TRP A 62 -1.00 -4.51 -7.60
CA TRP A 62 0.32 -4.01 -7.27
C TRP A 62 0.86 -3.04 -8.33
N SER A 63 1.44 -1.93 -7.88
CA SER A 63 2.25 -1.04 -8.70
C SER A 63 3.30 -0.33 -7.83
N PRO A 64 4.54 -0.13 -8.31
CA PRO A 64 5.54 0.68 -7.62
C PRO A 64 5.06 2.11 -7.31
N ALA A 65 4.16 2.67 -8.13
CA ALA A 65 3.64 4.02 -7.92
C ALA A 65 2.76 4.14 -6.66
N LEU A 66 2.22 3.03 -6.13
CA LEU A 66 1.53 3.03 -4.84
C LEU A 66 2.45 3.48 -3.69
N VAL A 67 3.74 3.15 -3.76
CA VAL A 67 4.69 3.58 -2.73
C VAL A 67 4.77 5.10 -2.71
N GLN A 68 4.88 5.74 -3.88
CA GLN A 68 4.91 7.19 -3.99
C GLN A 68 3.60 7.83 -3.52
N LEU A 69 2.45 7.24 -3.86
CA LEU A 69 1.14 7.70 -3.40
C LEU A 69 1.06 7.79 -1.87
N PHE A 70 1.46 6.71 -1.21
CA PHE A 70 1.41 6.59 0.25
C PHE A 70 2.46 7.49 0.93
N VAL A 71 3.64 7.67 0.34
CA VAL A 71 4.66 8.61 0.83
C VAL A 71 4.22 10.07 0.68
N ASN A 72 3.54 10.42 -0.41
CA ASN A 72 3.11 11.79 -0.69
C ASN A 72 1.88 12.18 0.13
N LYS A 73 1.00 11.22 0.43
CA LYS A 73 -0.26 11.43 1.17
C LYS A 73 -0.41 10.44 2.34
N PRO A 74 0.53 10.40 3.30
CA PRO A 74 0.50 9.40 4.38
C PRO A 74 -0.70 9.57 5.32
N GLY A 75 -1.30 10.76 5.38
CA GLY A 75 -2.55 10.99 6.12
C GLY A 75 -3.81 10.42 5.47
N GLN A 76 -3.77 10.01 4.20
CA GLN A 76 -4.88 9.38 3.47
C GLN A 76 -4.71 7.87 3.34
N CYS A 77 -3.76 7.29 4.08
CA CYS A 77 -3.36 5.88 3.97
C CYS A 77 -4.53 4.90 4.14
N ASP A 78 -5.43 5.14 5.08
CA ASP A 78 -6.60 4.27 5.29
C ASP A 78 -7.57 4.30 4.10
N GLN A 79 -7.80 5.48 3.51
CA GLN A 79 -8.65 5.64 2.33
C GLN A 79 -8.09 4.88 1.13
N TRP A 80 -6.78 4.96 0.91
CA TRP A 80 -6.12 4.21 -0.16
C TRP A 80 -6.17 2.70 0.07
N LEU A 81 -5.99 2.24 1.30
CA LEU A 81 -6.10 0.82 1.65
C LEU A 81 -7.52 0.30 1.44
N GLU A 82 -8.55 1.07 1.77
CA GLU A 82 -9.95 0.73 1.52
C GLU A 82 -10.24 0.62 0.02
N LEU A 83 -9.78 1.61 -0.77
CA LEU A 83 -9.91 1.59 -2.23
C LEU A 83 -9.27 0.34 -2.85
N MET A 84 -8.08 -0.08 -2.37
CA MET A 84 -7.40 -1.25 -2.92
C MET A 84 -8.18 -2.56 -2.74
N VAL A 85 -9.03 -2.65 -1.72
CA VAL A 85 -9.88 -3.83 -1.44
C VAL A 85 -11.04 -3.95 -2.44
N GLU A 86 -11.42 -2.84 -3.09
CA GLU A 86 -12.53 -2.85 -4.04
C GLU A 86 -12.24 -3.81 -5.21
N PRO A 87 -13.22 -4.64 -5.62
CA PRO A 87 -13.04 -5.61 -6.71
C PRO A 87 -12.54 -4.97 -8.02
N GLU A 88 -13.05 -3.77 -8.33
CA GLU A 88 -12.73 -2.97 -9.52
C GLU A 88 -11.39 -2.24 -9.44
N PHE A 89 -10.75 -2.21 -8.27
CA PHE A 89 -9.46 -1.56 -8.14
C PHE A 89 -8.39 -2.35 -8.91
N SER A 90 -7.83 -1.67 -9.91
CA SER A 90 -6.68 -2.10 -10.71
C SER A 90 -5.60 -1.04 -10.58
N ALA A 91 -4.39 -1.45 -10.18
CA ALA A 91 -3.29 -0.52 -10.09
C ALA A 91 -2.94 0.05 -11.48
N GLY A 92 -3.10 -0.74 -12.54
CA GLY A 92 -2.86 -0.30 -13.92
C GLY A 92 -3.82 0.80 -14.38
N ASP A 93 -5.11 0.72 -14.00
CA ASP A 93 -6.12 1.67 -14.46
C ASP A 93 -6.09 2.98 -13.65
N TYR A 94 -5.75 2.91 -12.37
CA TYR A 94 -5.58 4.10 -11.53
C TYR A 94 -4.47 5.02 -12.07
N TRP A 95 -3.35 4.43 -12.51
CA TRP A 95 -2.21 5.21 -13.01
C TRP A 95 -2.33 5.68 -14.46
N LYS A 96 -3.21 5.07 -15.27
CA LYS A 96 -3.57 5.64 -16.58
C LYS A 96 -4.39 6.93 -16.44
N ARG A 97 -5.14 7.10 -15.36
CA ARG A 97 -6.01 8.28 -15.12
C ARG A 97 -5.27 9.53 -14.62
N ASP A 98 -4.19 9.37 -13.87
CA ASP A 98 -3.39 10.51 -13.35
C ASP A 98 -2.31 11.01 -14.36
N GLY A 99 -2.27 10.44 -15.57
CA GLY A 99 -1.33 10.77 -16.64
C GLY A 99 -1.93 11.48 -17.87
N GLU A 100 -3.19 11.91 -17.79
CA GLU A 100 -3.85 12.78 -18.80
C GLU A 100 -3.99 14.23 -18.32
#